data_AF-A0A966SRQ7-F1
#
_entry.id   AF-A0A966SRQ7-F1
#
_cell.length_a   1.000
_cell.length_b   1.000
_cell.length_c   1.000
_cell.angle_alpha   90.00
_cell.angle_beta   90.00
_cell.angle_gamma   90.00
#
_symmetry.space_group_name_H-M   'P 1'
#
loop_
_entity.id
_entity.type
_entity.pdbx_description
1 polymer ?
#
loop_
_entity_poly.entity_id
_entity_poly.type
_entity_poly.pdbx_seq_one_letter_code
_entity_poly.pdbx_strand_id
1 'polypeptide(L)'
;MPAAPDHASTHRHAFTHLNPRVREGLTVSSRRSMLKASLAGLGGLTLPDLLRLRAQAAATGRAMGSNKAVILLWMAGGPSHVDMWDPKPDAPPGYRGPFKSIPTKLPGVHLCEHLPKQAALMDQLTILRSMDCRGSNHQPNMVMQT
;
A
#
# COMPACT_ATOMS: atom_id res chain seq x y z
N MET A 1 8.75 -36.36 -12.32
CA MET A 1 7.73 -35.69 -11.47
C MET A 1 7.11 -34.58 -12.27
N PRO A 2 5.79 -34.61 -12.54
CA PRO A 2 5.12 -33.51 -13.24
C PRO A 2 5.03 -32.28 -12.32
N ALA A 3 5.31 -31.10 -12.88
CA ALA A 3 5.22 -29.82 -12.18
C ALA A 3 3.78 -29.56 -11.72
N ALA A 4 3.64 -28.99 -10.51
CA ALA A 4 2.34 -28.62 -9.95
C ALA A 4 1.64 -27.58 -10.86
N PRO A 5 0.30 -27.65 -11.00
CA PRO A 5 -0.44 -26.70 -11.82
C PRO A 5 -0.33 -25.29 -11.24
N ASP A 6 -0.03 -24.32 -12.12
CA ASP A 6 0.01 -22.90 -11.80
C ASP A 6 -1.41 -22.42 -11.47
N HIS A 7 -1.67 -22.19 -10.18
CA HIS A 7 -2.91 -21.57 -9.72
C HIS A 7 -2.87 -20.07 -10.01
N ALA A 8 -2.93 -19.71 -11.29
CA ALA A 8 -3.13 -18.33 -11.72
C ALA A 8 -4.57 -17.92 -11.36
N SER A 9 -4.75 -17.25 -10.22
CA SER A 9 -6.04 -16.67 -9.85
C SER A 9 -6.41 -15.62 -10.90
N THR A 10 -7.44 -15.89 -11.71
CA THR A 10 -7.96 -15.01 -12.76
C THR A 10 -8.89 -13.94 -12.17
N HIS A 11 -8.49 -13.30 -11.07
CA HIS A 11 -9.20 -12.12 -10.58
C HIS A 11 -8.73 -10.90 -11.36
N ARG A 12 -9.58 -10.44 -12.27
CA ARG A 12 -9.37 -9.23 -13.06
C ARG A 12 -9.45 -8.01 -12.14
N HIS A 13 -8.34 -7.68 -11.50
CA HIS A 13 -8.23 -6.50 -10.63
C HIS A 13 -7.83 -5.25 -11.43
N ALA A 14 -8.14 -4.05 -10.92
CA ALA A 14 -7.89 -2.78 -11.59
C ALA A 14 -6.42 -2.51 -11.97
N PHE A 15 -5.48 -3.29 -11.42
CA PHE A 15 -4.04 -3.16 -11.62
C PHE A 15 -3.42 -4.22 -12.54
N THR A 16 -4.20 -4.94 -13.38
CA THR A 16 -3.64 -5.94 -14.33
C THR A 16 -2.56 -5.37 -15.26
N HIS A 17 -2.57 -4.06 -15.48
CA HIS A 17 -1.59 -3.36 -16.31
C HIS A 17 -0.40 -2.78 -15.53
N LEU A 18 -0.37 -2.96 -14.21
CA LEU A 18 0.72 -2.49 -13.35
C LEU A 18 1.65 -3.68 -13.05
N ASN A 19 2.78 -3.73 -13.74
CA ASN A 19 3.78 -4.77 -13.53
C ASN A 19 4.98 -4.18 -12.77
N PRO A 20 5.05 -4.31 -11.44
CA PRO A 20 6.12 -3.71 -10.64
C PRO A 20 7.50 -4.35 -10.91
N ARG A 21 7.55 -5.48 -11.61
CA ARG A 21 8.81 -6.15 -12.00
C ARG A 21 9.40 -5.60 -13.30
N VAL A 22 8.63 -4.85 -14.07
CA VAL A 22 9.12 -4.16 -15.26
C VAL A 22 9.56 -2.78 -14.85
N ARG A 23 10.75 -2.36 -15.32
CA ARG A 23 11.29 -1.02 -15.05
C ARG A 23 10.43 0.03 -15.75
N GLU A 24 9.35 0.45 -15.11
CA GLU A 24 8.53 1.57 -15.55
C GLU A 24 9.22 2.87 -15.13
N GLY A 25 9.66 3.65 -16.11
CA GLY A 25 10.32 4.94 -15.92
C GLY A 25 10.20 5.79 -17.17
N LEU A 26 10.96 6.89 -17.25
CA LEU A 26 11.06 7.74 -18.45
C LEU A 26 11.88 7.02 -19.53
N THR A 27 11.33 5.95 -20.10
CA THR A 27 11.96 5.16 -21.16
C THR A 27 11.10 5.23 -22.43
N VAL A 28 11.69 5.07 -23.61
CA VAL A 28 10.96 5.13 -24.90
C VAL A 28 10.83 3.73 -25.51
N SER A 29 10.63 2.71 -24.68
CA SER A 29 10.57 1.30 -25.09
C SER A 29 9.18 0.83 -25.53
N SER A 30 8.14 1.65 -25.38
CA SER A 30 6.77 1.34 -25.81
C SER A 30 5.99 2.60 -26.15
N ARG A 31 4.87 2.48 -26.88
CA ARG A 31 3.96 3.61 -27.17
C ARG A 31 3.49 4.32 -25.89
N ARG A 32 3.15 3.55 -24.86
CA ARG A 32 2.75 4.07 -23.54
C ARG A 32 3.92 4.82 -22.88
N SER A 33 5.12 4.26 -22.93
CA SER A 33 6.30 4.89 -22.33
C SER A 33 6.71 6.16 -23.08
N MET A 34 6.56 6.19 -24.41
CA MET A 34 6.73 7.39 -25.24
C MET A 34 5.73 8.48 -24.87
N LEU A 35 4.45 8.17 -24.71
CA LEU A 35 3.44 9.15 -24.25
C LEU A 35 3.74 9.67 -22.85
N LYS A 36 4.14 8.80 -21.92
CA LYS A 36 4.60 9.20 -20.58
C LYS A 36 5.80 10.15 -20.68
N ALA A 37 6.75 9.85 -21.55
CA ALA A 37 7.95 10.65 -21.73
C ALA A 37 7.68 12.02 -22.35
N SER A 38 6.86 12.08 -23.39
CA SER A 38 6.44 13.33 -24.03
C SER A 38 5.64 14.20 -23.07
N LEU A 39 4.71 13.64 -22.30
CA LEU A 39 3.93 14.40 -21.32
C LEU A 39 4.81 14.93 -20.18
N ALA A 40 5.77 14.13 -19.70
CA ALA A 40 6.75 14.58 -18.71
C ALA A 40 7.67 15.68 -19.27
N GLY A 41 8.07 15.60 -20.54
CA GLY A 41 8.85 16.64 -21.22
C GLY A 41 8.08 17.97 -21.35
N LEU A 42 6.82 17.91 -21.79
CA LEU A 42 5.94 19.08 -21.88
C LEU A 42 5.66 19.69 -20.48
N GLY A 43 5.41 18.86 -19.47
CA GLY A 43 5.29 19.30 -18.08
C GLY A 43 6.57 19.94 -17.56
N GLY A 44 7.73 19.39 -17.93
CA GLY A 44 9.06 19.92 -17.58
C GLY A 44 9.33 21.34 -18.09
N LEU A 45 8.80 21.71 -19.25
CA LEU A 45 8.94 23.07 -19.79
C LEU A 45 8.23 24.13 -18.91
N THR A 46 7.19 23.73 -18.16
CA THR A 46 6.47 24.63 -17.23
C THR A 46 7.07 24.67 -15.83
N LEU A 47 8.04 23.78 -15.54
CA LEU A 47 8.65 23.65 -14.21
C LEU A 47 9.40 24.92 -13.75
N PRO A 48 10.20 25.62 -14.58
CA PRO A 48 10.86 26.85 -14.16
C PRO A 48 9.89 27.93 -13.70
N ASP A 49 8.77 28.10 -14.41
CA ASP A 49 7.72 29.06 -14.04
C ASP A 49 7.01 28.65 -12.75
N LEU A 50 6.72 27.37 -12.58
CA LEU A 50 6.16 26.85 -11.33
C LEU A 50 7.10 27.10 -10.14
N LEU A 51 8.40 26.89 -10.31
CA LEU A 51 9.40 27.13 -9.27
C LEU A 51 9.51 28.63 -8.93
N ARG A 52 9.48 29.50 -9.95
CA ARG A 52 9.46 30.96 -9.79
C ARG A 52 8.22 31.43 -9.01
N LEU A 53 7.04 30.93 -9.37
CA LEU A 53 5.79 31.24 -8.66
C LEU A 53 5.82 30.76 -7.21
N ARG A 54 6.37 29.57 -6.94
CA ARG A 54 6.57 29.07 -5.56
C ARG A 54 7.52 29.94 -4.75
N ALA A 55 8.62 30.40 -5.35
CA ALA A 55 9.57 31.30 -4.69
C ALA A 55 8.93 32.65 -4.33
N GLN A 56 8.16 33.23 -5.25
CA GLN A 56 7.39 34.46 -5.00
C GLN A 56 6.34 34.26 -3.89
N ALA A 57 5.61 33.15 -3.91
CA ALA A 57 4.64 32.82 -2.87
C ALA A 57 5.31 32.67 -1.49
N ALA A 58 6.48 32.01 -1.42
CA ALA A 58 7.25 31.89 -0.20
C ALA A 58 7.72 33.24 0.35
N ALA A 59 8.13 34.18 -0.50
CA ALA A 59 8.51 35.54 -0.11
C ALA A 59 7.34 36.34 0.52
N THR A 60 6.09 36.02 0.16
CA THR A 60 4.88 36.63 0.75
C THR A 60 4.39 35.95 2.04
N GLY A 61 5.17 35.03 2.62
CA GLY A 61 4.77 34.24 3.79
C GLY A 61 3.74 33.15 3.50
N ARG A 62 3.29 33.03 2.24
CA ARG A 62 2.43 31.94 1.74
C ARG A 62 3.27 30.83 1.13
N ALA A 63 4.26 30.36 1.88
CA ALA A 63 4.99 29.17 1.45
C ALA A 63 3.96 28.06 1.18
N MET A 64 3.98 27.51 -0.04
CA MET A 64 3.30 26.25 -0.34
C MET A 64 4.06 25.11 0.37
N GLY A 65 4.13 25.17 1.70
CA GLY A 65 4.61 24.08 2.53
C GLY A 65 3.64 22.94 2.37
N SER A 66 4.11 21.83 1.79
CA SER A 66 3.39 20.58 1.90
C SER A 66 3.46 20.18 3.38
N ASN A 67 2.42 20.53 4.15
CA ASN A 67 2.20 20.10 5.55
C ASN A 67 1.94 18.59 5.65
N LYS A 68 2.73 17.77 4.93
CA LYS A 68 2.65 16.33 4.94
C LYS A 68 3.70 15.83 5.92
N ALA A 69 3.23 15.39 7.08
CA ALA A 69 4.02 14.60 8.02
C ALA A 69 3.60 13.13 7.90
N VAL A 70 4.56 12.22 8.03
CA VAL A 70 4.33 10.77 8.08
C VAL A 70 4.81 10.26 9.43
N ILE A 71 3.93 9.57 10.16
CA ILE A 71 4.28 8.89 11.41
C ILE A 71 4.45 7.41 11.08
N LEU A 72 5.66 6.89 11.28
CA LEU A 72 5.94 5.46 11.17
C LEU A 72 5.96 4.85 12.56
N LEU A 73 5.09 3.87 12.78
CA LEU A 73 5.11 3.03 13.98
C LEU A 73 5.80 1.71 13.63
N TRP A 74 7.07 1.56 14.02
CA TRP A 74 7.82 0.32 13.84
C TRP A 74 7.63 -0.58 15.06
N MET A 75 6.94 -1.72 14.89
CA MET A 75 6.67 -2.66 15.99
C MET A 75 7.47 -3.96 15.78
N ALA A 76 8.69 -4.00 16.31
CA ALA A 76 9.51 -5.21 16.28
C ALA A 76 8.84 -6.32 17.10
N GLY A 77 8.39 -7.39 16.43
CA GLY A 77 7.62 -8.46 17.07
C GLY A 77 6.19 -8.08 17.46
N GLY A 78 5.65 -7.05 16.80
CA GLY A 78 4.33 -6.51 17.07
C GLY A 78 3.18 -7.52 16.96
N PRO A 79 1.96 -7.07 17.30
CA PRO A 79 0.76 -7.88 17.21
C PRO A 79 0.55 -8.47 15.81
N SER A 80 0.07 -9.72 15.76
CA SER A 80 -0.18 -10.44 14.52
C SER A 80 -1.25 -9.74 13.69
N HIS A 81 -1.13 -9.81 12.36
CA HIS A 81 -2.14 -9.26 11.45
C HIS A 81 -3.50 -9.93 11.60
N VAL A 82 -3.50 -11.24 11.89
CA VAL A 82 -4.72 -12.01 12.15
C VAL A 82 -5.36 -11.69 13.51
N ASP A 83 -4.63 -11.03 14.40
CA ASP A 83 -5.15 -10.57 15.68
C ASP A 83 -5.58 -9.09 15.64
N MET A 84 -5.46 -8.43 14.47
CA MET A 84 -5.73 -7.01 14.30
C MET A 84 -6.61 -6.70 13.10
N TRP A 85 -6.00 -6.41 11.95
CA TRP A 85 -6.65 -5.82 10.77
C TRP A 85 -7.16 -6.84 9.75
N ASP A 86 -6.93 -8.13 10.02
CA ASP A 86 -7.32 -9.21 9.14
C ASP A 86 -7.72 -10.49 9.92
N PRO A 87 -8.78 -10.45 10.75
CA PRO A 87 -9.11 -11.50 11.72
C PRO A 87 -9.50 -12.87 11.15
N LYS A 88 -9.54 -13.03 9.82
CA LYS A 88 -9.90 -14.27 9.10
C LYS A 88 -11.04 -15.05 9.77
N PRO A 89 -12.24 -14.46 9.95
CA PRO A 89 -13.32 -15.09 10.71
C PRO A 89 -13.74 -16.46 10.15
N ASP A 90 -13.63 -16.64 8.83
CA ASP A 90 -14.02 -17.85 8.11
C ASP A 90 -12.89 -18.91 8.04
N ALA A 91 -11.69 -18.60 8.53
CA ALA A 91 -10.59 -19.56 8.55
C ALA A 91 -10.75 -20.58 9.69
N PRO A 92 -10.17 -21.78 9.56
CA PRO A 92 -10.24 -22.78 10.62
C PRO A 92 -9.59 -22.29 11.93
N PRO A 93 -9.98 -22.83 13.10
CA PRO A 93 -9.50 -22.38 14.41
C PRO A 93 -7.98 -22.35 14.60
N GLY A 94 -7.22 -23.15 13.84
CA GLY A 94 -5.74 -23.13 13.90
C GLY A 94 -5.08 -22.01 13.08
N TYR A 95 -5.83 -21.32 12.22
CA TYR A 95 -5.32 -20.26 11.33
C TYR A 95 -5.83 -18.87 11.70
N ARG A 96 -7.02 -18.78 12.30
CA ARG A 96 -7.53 -17.52 12.84
C ARG A 96 -7.06 -17.31 14.28
N GLY A 97 -6.93 -16.05 14.68
CA GLY A 97 -6.59 -15.67 16.05
C GLY A 97 -7.66 -16.09 17.07
N PRO A 98 -7.35 -16.04 18.37
CA PRO A 98 -8.30 -16.36 19.44
C PRO A 98 -9.39 -15.30 19.63
N PHE A 99 -9.21 -14.12 19.03
CA PHE A 99 -10.07 -12.96 19.23
C PHE A 99 -11.28 -12.97 18.31
N LYS A 100 -12.37 -12.32 18.77
CA LYS A 100 -13.57 -12.16 17.96
C LYS A 100 -13.39 -11.06 16.92
N SER A 101 -14.17 -11.20 15.85
CA SER A 101 -14.25 -10.22 14.78
C SER A 101 -15.47 -9.31 14.99
N ILE A 102 -15.29 -8.01 14.84
CA ILE A 102 -16.35 -6.99 14.92
C ILE A 102 -16.55 -6.31 13.55
N PRO A 103 -17.78 -5.93 13.19
CA PRO A 103 -18.02 -5.13 12.00
C PRO A 103 -17.42 -3.74 12.16
N THR A 104 -17.02 -3.13 11.05
CA THR A 104 -16.55 -1.74 11.02
C THR A 104 -17.58 -0.80 10.41
N LYS A 105 -17.29 0.51 10.42
CA LYS A 105 -18.09 1.51 9.71
C LYS A 105 -18.14 1.28 8.19
N LEU A 106 -17.16 0.57 7.62
CA LEU A 106 -17.13 0.19 6.22
C LEU A 106 -17.77 -1.20 6.04
N PRO A 107 -18.92 -1.33 5.33
CA PRO A 107 -19.59 -2.62 5.17
C PRO A 107 -18.69 -3.67 4.53
N GLY A 108 -18.75 -4.90 5.05
CA GLY A 108 -17.91 -6.02 4.59
C GLY A 108 -16.47 -6.00 5.09
N VAL A 109 -16.04 -4.97 5.82
CA VAL A 109 -14.74 -4.94 6.50
C VAL A 109 -14.93 -5.20 7.98
N HIS A 110 -14.10 -6.11 8.50
CA HIS A 110 -14.10 -6.51 9.90
C HIS A 110 -12.71 -6.38 10.51
N LEU A 111 -12.66 -6.07 11.80
CA LEU A 111 -11.44 -5.97 12.61
C LEU A 111 -11.56 -6.80 13.89
N CYS A 112 -10.46 -6.94 14.63
CA CYS A 112 -10.46 -7.53 15.97
C CYS A 112 -11.29 -6.70 16.97
N GLU A 113 -11.96 -7.39 17.91
CA GLU A 113 -12.77 -6.77 18.97
C GLU A 113 -12.01 -5.78 19.85
N HIS A 114 -10.68 -5.88 19.91
CA HIS A 114 -9.80 -4.98 20.67
C HIS A 114 -9.48 -3.66 19.94
N LEU A 115 -9.96 -3.46 18.71
CA LEU A 115 -9.73 -2.25 17.92
C LEU A 115 -11.03 -1.44 17.65
N PRO A 116 -11.91 -1.20 18.64
CA PRO A 116 -13.23 -0.60 18.40
C PRO A 116 -13.15 0.83 17.86
N LYS A 117 -12.15 1.60 18.29
CA LYS A 117 -11.93 2.97 17.79
C LYS A 117 -11.51 3.00 16.32
N GLN A 118 -10.70 2.02 15.91
CA GLN A 118 -10.29 1.91 14.50
C GLN A 118 -11.44 1.39 13.64
N ALA A 119 -12.24 0.45 14.15
CA ALA A 119 -13.45 -0.01 13.48
C ALA A 119 -14.45 1.14 13.21
N ALA A 120 -14.59 2.06 14.16
CA ALA A 120 -15.42 3.26 14.00
C ALA A 120 -14.86 4.27 12.97
N LEU A 121 -13.55 4.27 12.73
CA LEU A 121 -12.85 5.18 11.81
C LEU A 121 -12.49 4.52 10.47
N MET A 122 -13.02 3.34 10.17
CA MET A 122 -12.62 2.58 8.98
C MET A 122 -12.97 3.27 7.64
N ASP A 123 -13.81 4.30 7.65
CA ASP A 123 -14.07 5.18 6.50
C ASP A 123 -12.95 6.22 6.26
N GLN A 124 -12.03 6.39 7.20
CA GLN A 124 -10.88 7.29 7.13
C GLN A 124 -9.53 6.57 7.07
N LEU A 125 -9.55 5.24 7.17
CA LEU A 125 -8.36 4.40 7.17
C LEU A 125 -8.29 3.57 5.89
N THR A 126 -7.08 3.20 5.48
CA THR A 126 -6.85 2.25 4.38
C THR A 126 -6.01 1.10 4.89
N ILE A 127 -6.52 -0.12 4.77
CA ILE A 127 -5.78 -1.34 5.11
C ILE A 127 -5.07 -1.82 3.85
N LEU A 128 -3.76 -1.94 3.91
CA LEU A 128 -2.93 -2.44 2.81
C LEU A 128 -2.46 -3.86 3.13
N ARG A 129 -2.93 -4.84 2.35
CA ARG A 129 -2.59 -6.27 2.49
C ARG A 129 -1.72 -6.73 1.31
N SER A 130 -0.48 -6.24 1.25
CA SER A 130 0.43 -6.50 0.11
C SER A 130 1.58 -7.45 0.41
N MET A 131 1.69 -7.97 1.63
CA MET A 131 2.78 -8.86 2.00
C MET A 131 2.54 -10.27 1.47
N ASP A 132 3.55 -10.80 0.80
CA ASP A 132 3.57 -12.14 0.23
C ASP A 132 4.73 -12.93 0.84
N CYS A 133 4.41 -13.96 1.61
CA CYS A 133 5.39 -14.73 2.38
C CYS A 133 6.09 -15.84 1.56
N ARG A 134 5.91 -15.89 0.22
CA ARG A 134 6.58 -16.87 -0.64
C ARG A 134 8.10 -16.69 -0.74
N GLY A 135 8.62 -15.48 -0.48
CA GLY A 135 10.04 -15.19 -0.39
C GLY A 135 10.43 -14.84 1.04
N SER A 136 11.23 -15.68 1.68
CA SER A 136 11.76 -15.43 3.03
C SER A 136 13.24 -15.07 2.94
N ASN A 137 13.64 -13.89 3.43
CA ASN A 137 15.04 -13.44 3.57
C ASN A 137 15.45 -13.38 5.05
N HIS A 138 14.93 -14.29 5.86
CA HIS A 138 15.29 -14.33 7.28
C HIS A 138 16.69 -14.96 7.44
N GLN A 139 17.70 -14.14 7.73
CA GLN A 139 18.76 -14.55 8.67
C GLN A 139 18.08 -14.88 10.02
N PRO A 140 18.62 -15.82 10.81
CA PRO A 140 17.94 -16.34 11.99
C PRO A 140 17.84 -15.27 13.08
N ASN A 141 16.77 -14.49 13.04
CA ASN A 141 16.30 -13.70 14.15
C ASN A 141 14.78 -13.93 14.27
N MET A 142 14.38 -14.38 15.45
CA MET A 142 13.05 -14.91 15.74
C MET A 142 11.98 -13.82 15.79
N VAL A 143 11.52 -13.29 14.66
CA VAL A 143 10.21 -12.62 14.57
C VAL A 143 9.78 -12.46 13.12
N MET A 144 8.52 -12.83 12.83
CA MET A 144 7.86 -12.45 11.60
C MET A 144 7.63 -10.94 11.65
N GLN A 145 8.48 -10.19 10.95
CA GLN A 145 8.37 -8.74 10.81
C GLN A 145 7.48 -8.44 9.61
N THR A 146 6.39 -7.75 9.88
CA THR A 146 5.53 -7.13 8.89
C THR A 146 5.90 -5.67 8.71
#